data_AF-A0A4R5E0C8-F1
#
_entry.id   AF-A0A4R5E0C8-F1
#
_cell.length_a   1.000
_cell.length_b   1.000
_cell.length_c   1.000
_cell.angle_alpha   90.00
_cell.angle_beta   90.00
_cell.angle_gamma   90.00
#
_symmetry.space_group_name_H-M   'P 1'
#
loop_
_entity.id
_entity.type
_entity.pdbx_description
1 polymer ?
#
loop_
_entity_poly.entity_id
_entity_poly.type
_entity_poly.pdbx_seq_one_letter_code
_entity_poly.pdbx_strand_id
1 'polypeptide(L)'
;MPYRPARQGRYDGREALCGQAADAHLPRNSVTHSERHRNVRRAGGESRDHAPVLGGQPEMNHPVDVPHDAPPGAQPTVRSRPPRGRWLGLDAVRALAIVGMVYMHVSPTGWLSPAPMPDKPGVLDWIEHTVSGRSMSLFVLMAGISVALMTGGPAPLDGDRLSTARKRLAVRAVMLWLISLCVDQASGMNLSILEFYAVWLLLLIPLVRLRPGTLLAAAGVLGAVLPVFCFTVLNYGRTWAISPMNSAGADPAFGLAVLVNPQDWLAKLHQLLLGGGFQTPYAIPLLLAGLAIGRLDLRSRAVRAKMAGCGALLVAVAWLVSWVALVPLGAEQALADMMKSAGGPMVQPWTSVLTLPPHQLYALSIPMAPMMVGVGLLLLAGFLTLLERPGWQRALLPLTAAGSLSLTWYAAHQVVIERTAGDPPYAFTLFAGMLVFALVFSPLWRRWIRRGPLEWLVHRVTVMVVRDPATARHKGA
;
A
#
# COMPACT_ATOMS: atom_id res chain seq x y z
N MET A 1 -33.26 -13.92 27.84
CA MET A 1 -33.34 -15.34 27.41
C MET A 1 -31.91 -15.83 27.14
N PRO A 2 -31.50 -17.00 27.65
CA PRO A 2 -30.21 -17.60 27.29
C PRO A 2 -30.31 -18.32 25.94
N TYR A 3 -29.31 -18.16 25.08
CA TYR A 3 -29.22 -18.82 23.77
C TYR A 3 -28.44 -20.14 23.88
N ARG A 4 -28.82 -21.18 23.13
CA ARG A 4 -28.13 -22.48 23.15
C ARG A 4 -26.93 -22.52 22.19
N PRO A 5 -25.84 -23.24 22.51
CA PRO A 5 -24.80 -23.55 21.53
C PRO A 5 -25.29 -24.57 20.50
N ALA A 6 -24.77 -24.48 19.26
CA ALA A 6 -25.06 -25.42 18.19
C ALA A 6 -24.23 -26.72 18.31
N ARG A 7 -24.70 -27.80 17.68
CA ARG A 7 -24.09 -29.14 17.76
C ARG A 7 -22.95 -29.32 16.75
N GLN A 8 -21.92 -30.07 17.16
CA GLN A 8 -21.01 -30.74 16.24
C GLN A 8 -21.76 -31.82 15.44
N GLY A 9 -21.57 -31.84 14.11
CA GLY A 9 -21.98 -32.96 13.25
C GLY A 9 -20.80 -33.89 12.99
N ARG A 10 -21.00 -35.20 13.20
CA ARG A 10 -20.00 -36.25 12.94
C ARG A 10 -20.45 -37.08 11.74
N TYR A 11 -19.56 -37.29 10.77
CA TYR A 11 -19.77 -38.26 9.68
C TYR A 11 -18.47 -39.05 9.43
N ASP A 12 -18.62 -40.35 9.26
CA ASP A 12 -17.55 -41.33 9.06
C ASP A 12 -17.81 -42.13 7.78
N GLY A 13 -16.74 -42.38 7.02
CA GLY A 13 -16.49 -43.67 6.35
C GLY A 13 -17.13 -44.00 4.98
N ARG A 14 -16.23 -44.15 3.97
CA ARG A 14 -16.19 -45.26 2.97
C ARG A 14 -17.28 -45.26 1.86
N GLU A 15 -17.16 -45.90 0.68
CA GLU A 15 -16.13 -46.56 -0.17
C GLU A 15 -16.81 -46.77 -1.57
N ALA A 16 -16.21 -47.01 -2.76
CA ALA A 16 -14.82 -47.09 -3.24
C ALA A 16 -14.70 -47.16 -4.80
N LEU A 17 -13.55 -46.72 -5.35
CA LEU A 17 -12.80 -47.27 -6.51
C LEU A 17 -13.23 -47.09 -8.01
N CYS A 18 -12.22 -47.31 -8.88
CA CYS A 18 -12.16 -47.31 -10.36
C CYS A 18 -12.38 -45.96 -11.12
N GLY A 19 -11.72 -45.70 -12.26
CA GLY A 19 -10.63 -46.44 -12.92
C GLY A 19 -10.30 -45.95 -14.35
N GLN A 20 -9.13 -46.37 -14.87
CA GLN A 20 -8.62 -46.29 -16.26
C GLN A 20 -8.17 -44.94 -16.87
N ALA A 21 -6.93 -44.98 -17.38
CA ALA A 21 -6.24 -43.99 -18.21
C ALA A 21 -6.59 -44.11 -19.71
N ALA A 22 -6.17 -43.14 -20.53
CA ALA A 22 -5.21 -43.34 -21.64
C ALA A 22 -5.09 -42.14 -22.61
N ASP A 23 -3.85 -41.93 -23.07
CA ASP A 23 -3.42 -41.41 -24.38
C ASP A 23 -3.78 -39.98 -24.86
N ALA A 24 -3.06 -39.60 -25.93
CA ALA A 24 -2.88 -38.25 -26.43
C ALA A 24 -3.25 -38.14 -27.92
N HIS A 25 -3.27 -36.92 -28.48
CA HIS A 25 -2.66 -36.65 -29.79
C HIS A 25 -2.56 -35.14 -30.09
N LEU A 26 -1.41 -34.72 -30.62
CA LEU A 26 -1.27 -33.46 -31.36
C LEU A 26 -1.65 -33.67 -32.84
N PRO A 27 -2.06 -32.60 -33.53
CA PRO A 27 -1.43 -32.36 -34.84
C PRO A 27 -0.95 -30.91 -35.04
N ARG A 28 0.14 -30.77 -35.82
CA ARG A 28 0.53 -29.53 -36.50
C ARG A 28 -0.06 -29.52 -37.92
N ASN A 29 -0.28 -28.31 -38.48
CA ASN A 29 -0.11 -27.89 -39.90
C ASN A 29 -1.11 -26.78 -40.28
N SER A 30 -0.91 -25.92 -41.29
CA SER A 30 0.31 -25.36 -41.93
C SER A 30 -0.08 -24.34 -43.02
N VAL A 31 0.61 -23.20 -43.15
CA VAL A 31 0.78 -22.36 -44.40
C VAL A 31 -0.52 -21.85 -45.09
N THR A 32 -0.75 -20.54 -45.27
CA THR A 32 -0.18 -19.63 -46.30
C THR A 32 -0.11 -18.17 -45.79
N HIS A 33 0.86 -17.30 -46.12
CA HIS A 33 1.42 -16.80 -47.39
C HIS A 33 0.65 -15.60 -48.00
N SER A 34 1.19 -14.37 -47.82
CA SER A 34 0.97 -13.19 -48.67
C SER A 34 2.06 -12.13 -48.41
N GLU A 35 2.38 -11.27 -49.39
CA GLU A 35 3.56 -10.38 -49.40
C GLU A 35 3.22 -8.91 -49.73
N ARG A 36 4.27 -8.04 -49.65
CA ARG A 36 4.41 -6.70 -50.25
C ARG A 36 3.78 -5.54 -49.44
N HIS A 37 4.22 -4.28 -49.54
CA HIS A 37 5.07 -3.59 -50.54
C HIS A 37 6.24 -2.77 -49.93
N ARG A 38 7.19 -2.33 -50.77
CA ARG A 38 8.38 -1.49 -50.42
C ARG A 38 8.18 0.01 -50.66
N ASN A 39 8.92 0.86 -49.94
CA ASN A 39 9.76 2.02 -50.38
C ASN A 39 10.18 2.86 -49.14
N VAL A 40 11.40 3.36 -48.87
CA VAL A 40 12.72 3.57 -49.54
C VAL A 40 12.96 4.97 -50.19
N ARG A 41 14.13 5.58 -49.87
CA ARG A 41 14.76 6.89 -50.27
C ARG A 41 14.56 8.03 -49.23
N ARG A 42 15.61 8.62 -48.62
CA ARG A 42 16.74 9.52 -49.05
C ARG A 42 16.33 11.01 -49.15
N ALA A 43 17.18 12.03 -48.97
CA ALA A 43 18.46 12.25 -48.24
C ALA A 43 18.94 13.73 -48.43
N GLY A 44 19.81 14.27 -47.56
CA GLY A 44 20.47 15.59 -47.71
C GLY A 44 19.64 16.81 -47.21
N GLY A 45 20.24 17.97 -46.90
CA GLY A 45 21.65 18.39 -46.94
C GLY A 45 21.92 19.72 -46.17
N GLU A 46 23.13 20.27 -46.30
CA GLU A 46 23.66 21.49 -45.65
C GLU A 46 22.93 22.82 -46.05
N SER A 47 23.18 24.03 -45.51
CA SER A 47 24.42 24.60 -44.94
C SER A 47 24.22 25.81 -43.99
N ARG A 48 25.32 26.53 -43.72
CA ARG A 48 25.53 27.74 -42.87
C ARG A 48 25.09 29.04 -43.62
N ASP A 49 25.31 30.29 -43.19
CA ASP A 49 26.20 30.88 -42.16
C ASP A 49 25.80 32.33 -41.74
N HIS A 50 26.50 32.87 -40.74
CA HIS A 50 26.75 34.31 -40.44
C HIS A 50 25.65 35.26 -39.90
N ALA A 51 26.14 36.34 -39.29
CA ALA A 51 25.49 37.52 -38.68
C ALA A 51 26.58 38.65 -38.60
N PRO A 52 26.43 39.81 -37.90
CA PRO A 52 25.27 40.58 -37.41
C PRO A 52 25.29 42.03 -37.99
N VAL A 53 24.52 42.99 -37.43
CA VAL A 53 24.98 44.37 -37.06
C VAL A 53 23.86 45.26 -36.46
N LEU A 54 24.32 46.20 -35.62
CA LEU A 54 23.71 47.26 -34.80
C LEU A 54 22.45 48.03 -35.29
N GLY A 55 21.59 48.39 -34.31
CA GLY A 55 21.27 49.80 -34.02
C GLY A 55 19.94 50.39 -34.52
N GLY A 56 19.07 50.85 -33.61
CA GLY A 56 17.93 51.73 -33.95
C GLY A 56 16.69 51.62 -33.05
N GLN A 57 16.54 52.56 -32.12
CA GLN A 57 15.27 52.97 -31.46
C GLN A 57 15.42 54.46 -31.04
N PRO A 58 14.34 55.21 -30.77
CA PRO A 58 12.93 54.80 -30.65
C PRO A 58 11.93 55.59 -31.53
N GLU A 59 10.72 55.06 -31.73
CA GLU A 59 9.51 55.90 -31.92
C GLU A 59 8.22 55.16 -31.51
N MET A 60 7.08 55.86 -31.48
CA MET A 60 5.89 55.47 -30.70
C MET A 60 4.69 54.93 -31.51
N ASN A 61 3.92 54.07 -30.85
CA ASN A 61 2.45 53.92 -30.96
C ASN A 61 1.79 53.91 -32.35
N HIS A 62 1.58 52.71 -32.88
CA HIS A 62 0.32 52.38 -33.56
C HIS A 62 -0.22 51.04 -33.03
N PRO A 63 -1.55 50.90 -32.81
CA PRO A 63 -2.16 49.61 -32.50
C PRO A 63 -2.16 48.73 -33.76
N VAL A 64 -1.77 47.46 -33.61
CA VAL A 64 -1.78 46.48 -34.71
C VAL A 64 -3.09 45.70 -34.67
N ASP A 65 -3.90 45.84 -35.71
CA ASP A 65 -5.06 44.97 -35.95
C ASP A 65 -4.59 43.52 -36.13
N VAL A 66 -5.31 42.59 -35.49
CA VAL A 66 -5.05 41.15 -35.62
C VAL A 66 -6.07 40.55 -36.59
N PRO A 67 -5.65 40.04 -37.76
CA PRO A 67 -6.56 39.42 -38.72
C PRO A 67 -7.27 38.20 -38.12
N HIS A 68 -8.59 38.27 -38.07
CA HIS A 68 -9.45 37.25 -37.49
C HIS A 68 -9.84 36.25 -38.58
N ASP A 69 -9.02 35.22 -38.84
CA ASP A 69 -9.43 34.11 -39.71
C ASP A 69 -8.78 32.76 -39.33
N ALA A 70 -9.60 31.85 -38.81
CA ALA A 70 -9.25 30.44 -38.57
C ALA A 70 -10.54 29.60 -38.53
N PRO A 71 -10.67 28.52 -39.32
CA PRO A 71 -11.96 27.86 -39.53
C PRO A 71 -12.46 27.09 -38.30
N PRO A 72 -13.77 27.18 -37.97
CA PRO A 72 -14.37 26.52 -36.79
C PRO A 72 -14.61 25.02 -37.02
N GLY A 73 -13.52 24.23 -37.14
CA GLY A 73 -13.58 22.83 -37.58
C GLY A 73 -12.79 21.80 -36.77
N ALA A 74 -12.04 22.19 -35.73
CA ALA A 74 -11.18 21.27 -34.98
C ALA A 74 -11.25 21.48 -33.46
N GLN A 75 -12.21 20.83 -32.79
CA GLN A 75 -12.13 20.69 -31.33
C GLN A 75 -10.85 19.92 -30.96
N PRO A 76 -9.90 20.50 -30.21
CA PRO A 76 -8.72 19.76 -29.79
C PRO A 76 -9.17 18.68 -28.81
N THR A 77 -9.22 17.42 -29.27
CA THR A 77 -9.69 16.28 -28.46
C THR A 77 -9.10 16.36 -27.05
N VAL A 78 -9.96 16.56 -26.05
CA VAL A 78 -9.52 16.85 -24.67
C VAL A 78 -9.02 15.56 -24.04
N ARG A 79 -7.82 15.15 -24.45
CA ARG A 79 -7.02 14.10 -23.82
C ARG A 79 -6.94 14.47 -22.35
N SER A 80 -7.64 13.70 -21.53
CA SER A 80 -7.94 14.01 -20.13
C SER A 80 -6.67 13.87 -19.27
N ARG A 81 -5.76 14.84 -19.42
CA ARG A 81 -4.55 15.01 -18.60
C ARG A 81 -4.97 14.81 -17.14
N PRO A 82 -4.36 13.83 -16.41
CA PRO A 82 -4.74 13.59 -15.03
C PRO A 82 -4.58 14.90 -14.23
N PRO A 83 -5.54 15.22 -13.34
CA PRO A 83 -5.60 16.54 -12.73
C PRO A 83 -4.30 16.86 -11.98
N ARG A 84 -3.82 18.10 -12.13
CA ARG A 84 -2.55 18.59 -11.56
C ARG A 84 -2.45 18.18 -10.08
N GLY A 85 -1.60 17.21 -9.77
CA GLY A 85 -1.36 16.70 -8.41
C GLY A 85 -1.73 15.22 -8.16
N ARG A 86 -2.47 14.54 -9.05
CA ARG A 86 -2.76 13.10 -8.89
C ARG A 86 -1.67 12.21 -9.52
N TRP A 87 -0.96 11.45 -8.68
CA TRP A 87 0.13 10.56 -9.09
C TRP A 87 -0.38 9.14 -9.37
N LEU A 88 -0.59 8.81 -10.64
CA LEU A 88 -1.12 7.48 -11.04
C LEU A 88 -0.22 6.32 -10.56
N GLY A 89 1.11 6.52 -10.50
CA GLY A 89 2.03 5.50 -9.96
C GLY A 89 1.85 5.23 -8.47
N LEU A 90 1.53 6.26 -7.67
CA LEU A 90 1.20 6.09 -6.25
C LEU A 90 -0.13 5.35 -6.06
N ASP A 91 -1.12 5.62 -6.91
CA ASP A 91 -2.36 4.84 -6.93
C ASP A 91 -2.08 3.37 -7.29
N ALA A 92 -1.23 3.08 -8.30
CA ALA A 92 -0.88 1.70 -8.67
C ALA A 92 -0.22 0.91 -7.52
N VAL A 93 0.71 1.52 -6.76
CA VAL A 93 1.34 0.87 -5.60
C VAL A 93 0.31 0.63 -4.48
N ARG A 94 -0.59 1.58 -4.19
CA ARG A 94 -1.68 1.36 -3.22
C ARG A 94 -2.62 0.23 -3.65
N ALA A 95 -2.92 0.12 -4.95
CA ALA A 95 -3.75 -0.95 -5.46
C ALA A 95 -3.10 -2.31 -5.21
N LEU A 96 -1.82 -2.47 -5.55
CA LEU A 96 -1.07 -3.71 -5.33
C LEU A 96 -0.98 -4.07 -3.83
N ALA A 97 -0.75 -3.08 -2.97
CA ALA A 97 -0.77 -3.28 -1.52
C ALA A 97 -2.14 -3.79 -1.02
N ILE A 98 -3.24 -3.30 -1.57
CA ILE A 98 -4.60 -3.76 -1.24
C ILE A 98 -4.88 -5.16 -1.80
N VAL A 99 -4.49 -5.47 -3.03
CA VAL A 99 -4.61 -6.84 -3.56
C VAL A 99 -3.89 -7.82 -2.63
N GLY A 100 -2.72 -7.44 -2.12
CA GLY A 100 -2.00 -8.21 -1.10
C GLY A 100 -2.73 -8.30 0.25
N MET A 101 -3.35 -7.24 0.75
CA MET A 101 -4.14 -7.31 1.98
C MET A 101 -5.40 -8.16 1.82
N VAL A 102 -6.10 -8.10 0.68
CA VAL A 102 -7.26 -8.95 0.40
C VAL A 102 -6.83 -10.42 0.32
N TYR A 103 -5.70 -10.72 -0.31
CA TYR A 103 -5.17 -12.09 -0.35
C TYR A 103 -4.92 -12.63 1.07
N MET A 104 -4.36 -11.82 1.98
CA MET A 104 -4.06 -12.26 3.34
C MET A 104 -5.28 -12.43 4.25
N HIS A 105 -6.38 -11.71 4.02
CA HIS A 105 -7.62 -11.94 4.77
C HIS A 105 -8.45 -13.10 4.21
N VAL A 106 -8.23 -13.49 2.94
CA VAL A 106 -8.83 -14.69 2.35
C VAL A 106 -7.98 -15.96 2.59
N SER A 107 -6.64 -15.84 2.65
CA SER A 107 -5.67 -16.93 2.84
C SER A 107 -6.08 -18.27 2.18
N PRO A 108 -6.35 -18.27 0.85
CA PRO A 108 -7.09 -19.34 0.20
C PRO A 108 -6.34 -20.67 0.25
N THR A 109 -7.00 -21.73 0.74
CA THR A 109 -6.36 -23.06 0.87
C THR A 109 -6.56 -23.95 -0.34
N GLY A 110 -7.58 -23.70 -1.18
CA GLY A 110 -7.86 -24.47 -2.39
C GLY A 110 -8.34 -23.59 -3.55
N TRP A 111 -8.47 -24.17 -4.74
CA TRP A 111 -8.78 -23.41 -5.97
C TRP A 111 -10.26 -23.04 -6.11
N LEU A 112 -11.11 -24.02 -6.44
CA LEU A 112 -12.56 -23.84 -6.63
C LEU A 112 -13.33 -23.93 -5.32
N SER A 113 -12.94 -24.91 -4.50
CA SER A 113 -13.40 -25.16 -3.13
C SER A 113 -12.21 -25.02 -2.16
N PRO A 114 -12.44 -24.80 -0.86
CA PRO A 114 -11.38 -24.88 0.14
C PRO A 114 -10.80 -26.30 0.21
N ALA A 115 -9.51 -26.40 0.56
CA ALA A 115 -8.83 -27.66 0.85
C ALA A 115 -8.36 -27.69 2.32
N PRO A 116 -8.09 -28.88 2.90
CA PRO A 116 -7.34 -28.98 4.15
C PRO A 116 -5.96 -28.32 4.04
N MET A 117 -5.42 -27.80 5.15
CA MET A 117 -4.09 -27.15 5.13
C MET A 117 -2.94 -28.03 4.62
N PRO A 118 -2.87 -29.36 4.87
CA PRO A 118 -1.86 -30.23 4.27
C PRO A 118 -1.93 -30.32 2.74
N ASP A 119 -3.12 -30.15 2.16
CA ASP A 119 -3.39 -30.26 0.72
C ASP A 119 -3.31 -28.89 0.00
N LYS A 120 -2.90 -27.83 0.71
CA LYS A 120 -2.79 -26.46 0.20
C LYS A 120 -1.85 -26.41 -1.01
N PRO A 121 -2.30 -25.98 -2.21
CA PRO A 121 -1.43 -25.89 -3.38
C PRO A 121 -0.23 -24.97 -3.10
N GLY A 122 0.99 -25.49 -3.27
CA GLY A 122 2.23 -24.78 -2.94
C GLY A 122 2.42 -23.43 -3.65
N VAL A 123 1.71 -23.18 -4.76
CA VAL A 123 1.65 -21.86 -5.41
C VAL A 123 0.85 -20.85 -4.57
N LEU A 124 -0.28 -21.25 -3.98
CA LEU A 124 -1.06 -20.39 -3.09
C LEU A 124 -0.30 -20.12 -1.79
N ASP A 125 0.42 -21.12 -1.30
CA ASP A 125 1.27 -20.98 -0.12
C ASP A 125 2.50 -20.08 -0.37
N TRP A 126 3.17 -20.21 -1.53
CA TRP A 126 4.23 -19.31 -1.95
C TRP A 126 3.75 -17.86 -2.12
N ILE A 127 2.54 -17.64 -2.69
CA ILE A 127 1.95 -16.30 -2.76
C ILE A 127 1.73 -15.76 -1.34
N GLU A 128 1.18 -16.56 -0.41
CA GLU A 128 0.97 -16.15 0.98
C GLU A 128 2.28 -15.76 1.66
N HIS A 129 3.29 -16.64 1.61
CA HIS A 129 4.64 -16.42 2.13
C HIS A 129 5.31 -15.17 1.53
N THR A 130 4.97 -14.80 0.30
CA THR A 130 5.49 -13.60 -0.40
C THR A 130 4.71 -12.33 -0.03
N VAL A 131 3.39 -12.40 0.10
CA VAL A 131 2.49 -11.25 0.28
C VAL A 131 2.35 -10.84 1.75
N SER A 132 2.36 -11.81 2.66
CA SER A 132 2.18 -11.64 4.10
C SER A 132 3.20 -10.65 4.70
N GLY A 133 2.70 -9.74 5.55
CA GLY A 133 3.44 -8.59 6.13
C GLY A 133 3.85 -7.50 5.12
N ARG A 134 4.27 -7.89 3.92
CA ARG A 134 4.81 -7.03 2.87
C ARG A 134 3.73 -6.14 2.25
N SER A 135 2.49 -6.63 2.14
CA SER A 135 1.32 -5.84 1.71
C SER A 135 1.04 -4.64 2.62
N MET A 136 0.98 -4.86 3.94
CA MET A 136 0.86 -3.80 4.95
C MET A 136 2.04 -2.81 4.85
N SER A 137 3.27 -3.34 4.75
CA SER A 137 4.49 -2.54 4.69
C SER A 137 4.52 -1.55 3.53
N LEU A 138 4.10 -1.98 2.33
CA LEU A 138 3.92 -1.11 1.18
C LEU A 138 2.86 -0.03 1.44
N PHE A 139 1.73 -0.41 2.05
CA PHE A 139 0.66 0.55 2.39
C PHE A 139 1.23 1.63 3.33
N VAL A 140 1.92 1.24 4.42
CA VAL A 140 2.55 2.13 5.41
C VAL A 140 3.51 3.13 4.75
N LEU A 141 4.42 2.64 3.91
CA LEU A 141 5.37 3.47 3.17
C LEU A 141 4.64 4.48 2.27
N MET A 142 3.59 4.05 1.56
CA MET A 142 2.75 4.93 0.74
C MET A 142 1.96 5.94 1.58
N ALA A 143 1.68 5.67 2.86
CA ALA A 143 1.07 6.64 3.78
C ALA A 143 2.03 7.79 4.08
N GLY A 144 3.29 7.50 4.42
CA GLY A 144 4.34 8.52 4.61
C GLY A 144 4.52 9.41 3.37
N ILE A 145 4.61 8.80 2.18
CA ILE A 145 4.69 9.52 0.90
C ILE A 145 3.44 10.39 0.68
N SER A 146 2.25 9.86 1.01
CA SER A 146 0.99 10.60 0.88
C SER A 146 0.94 11.83 1.80
N VAL A 147 1.45 11.73 3.03
CA VAL A 147 1.53 12.87 3.96
C VAL A 147 2.49 13.93 3.43
N ALA A 148 3.70 13.55 3.00
CA ALA A 148 4.67 14.50 2.45
C ALA A 148 4.10 15.27 1.25
N LEU A 149 3.45 14.59 0.31
CA LEU A 149 2.79 15.21 -0.84
C LEU A 149 1.62 16.13 -0.42
N MET A 150 0.90 15.81 0.65
CA MET A 150 -0.14 16.68 1.22
C MET A 150 0.43 17.90 1.98
N THR A 151 1.68 17.85 2.43
CA THR A 151 2.36 18.96 3.12
C THR A 151 3.39 19.70 2.25
N GLY A 152 3.27 19.61 0.91
CA GLY A 152 4.05 20.40 -0.06
C GLY A 152 5.04 19.61 -0.92
N GLY A 153 5.34 18.36 -0.56
CA GLY A 153 6.28 17.51 -1.28
C GLY A 153 7.70 18.12 -1.29
N PRO A 154 8.33 18.35 -2.47
CA PRO A 154 9.66 18.94 -2.56
C PRO A 154 9.81 20.35 -1.99
N ALA A 155 8.71 21.11 -1.89
CA ALA A 155 8.68 22.43 -1.26
C ALA A 155 7.70 22.37 -0.08
N PRO A 156 8.16 22.05 1.14
CA PRO A 156 7.32 21.97 2.33
C PRO A 156 6.51 23.26 2.54
N LEU A 157 5.26 23.10 2.97
CA LEU A 157 4.41 24.24 3.32
C LEU A 157 4.89 24.88 4.62
N ASP A 158 4.69 26.19 4.73
CA ASP A 158 4.91 26.96 5.96
C ASP A 158 3.72 27.88 6.31
N GLY A 159 3.80 28.50 7.49
CA GLY A 159 2.77 29.40 8.03
C GLY A 159 1.36 28.80 8.06
N ASP A 160 0.37 29.61 7.73
CA ASP A 160 -1.06 29.23 7.68
C ASP A 160 -1.32 28.02 6.79
N ARG A 161 -0.55 27.85 5.70
CA ARG A 161 -0.71 26.73 4.77
C ARG A 161 -0.30 25.41 5.42
N LEU A 162 0.75 25.42 6.25
CA LEU A 162 1.13 24.26 7.05
C LEU A 162 0.16 24.00 8.19
N SER A 163 -0.31 25.04 8.88
CA SER A 163 -1.35 24.92 9.92
C SER A 163 -2.62 24.27 9.35
N THR A 164 -3.06 24.73 8.18
CA THR A 164 -4.16 24.16 7.40
C THR A 164 -3.91 22.70 7.04
N ALA A 165 -2.71 22.36 6.54
CA ALA A 165 -2.36 20.98 6.19
C ALA A 165 -2.34 20.04 7.42
N ARG A 166 -1.78 20.48 8.55
CA ARG A 166 -1.78 19.74 9.82
C ARG A 166 -3.21 19.51 10.35
N LYS A 167 -4.05 20.53 10.35
CA LYS A 167 -5.48 20.41 10.71
C LYS A 167 -6.22 19.42 9.79
N ARG A 168 -5.95 19.45 8.48
CA ARG A 168 -6.51 18.49 7.51
C ARG A 168 -6.02 17.05 7.72
N LEU A 169 -4.78 16.85 8.18
CA LEU A 169 -4.27 15.54 8.58
C LEU A 169 -4.96 15.01 9.86
N ALA A 170 -5.16 15.88 10.86
CA ALA A 170 -5.87 15.50 12.09
C ALA A 170 -7.33 15.12 11.84
N VAL A 171 -8.08 15.94 11.07
CA VAL A 171 -9.46 15.60 10.68
C VAL A 171 -9.51 14.32 9.85
N ARG A 172 -8.53 14.08 8.98
CA ARG A 172 -8.42 12.81 8.26
C ARG A 172 -8.20 11.64 9.22
N ALA A 173 -7.30 11.76 10.20
CA ALA A 173 -7.04 10.70 11.19
C ALA A 173 -8.31 10.32 11.97
N VAL A 174 -9.02 11.32 12.53
CA VAL A 174 -10.30 11.10 13.23
C VAL A 174 -11.33 10.44 12.31
N MET A 175 -11.43 10.88 11.06
CA MET A 175 -12.34 10.23 10.09
C MET A 175 -11.94 8.80 9.73
N LEU A 176 -10.65 8.44 9.71
CA LEU A 176 -10.24 7.05 9.50
C LEU A 176 -10.60 6.18 10.72
N TRP A 177 -10.40 6.68 11.94
CA TRP A 177 -10.79 5.98 13.17
C TRP A 177 -12.32 5.80 13.30
N LEU A 178 -13.12 6.83 13.02
CA LEU A 178 -14.58 6.67 13.00
C LEU A 178 -15.06 5.70 11.91
N ILE A 179 -14.35 5.60 10.79
CA ILE A 179 -14.63 4.60 9.75
C ILE A 179 -14.17 3.20 10.19
N SER A 180 -13.04 3.05 10.91
CA SER A 180 -12.63 1.76 11.44
C SER A 180 -13.67 1.23 12.40
N LEU A 181 -14.06 1.97 13.44
CA LEU A 181 -15.08 1.52 14.41
C LEU A 181 -16.40 1.04 13.77
N CYS A 182 -16.77 1.59 12.61
CA CYS A 182 -17.91 1.12 11.81
C CYS A 182 -17.63 -0.13 10.96
N VAL A 183 -16.46 -0.24 10.32
CA VAL A 183 -16.03 -1.44 9.57
C VAL A 183 -15.88 -2.61 10.53
N ASP A 184 -15.17 -2.37 11.61
CA ASP A 184 -14.96 -3.22 12.79
C ASP A 184 -16.30 -3.80 13.29
N GLN A 185 -17.24 -2.94 13.67
CA GLN A 185 -18.58 -3.35 14.11
C GLN A 185 -19.36 -4.16 13.03
N ALA A 186 -19.06 -3.96 11.75
CA ALA A 186 -19.71 -4.65 10.64
C ALA A 186 -19.02 -5.97 10.24
N SER A 187 -17.76 -6.18 10.61
CA SER A 187 -16.90 -7.30 10.16
C SER A 187 -16.33 -8.17 11.29
N GLY A 188 -16.67 -7.91 12.56
CA GLY A 188 -16.30 -8.74 13.72
C GLY A 188 -14.83 -8.67 14.16
N MET A 189 -13.91 -8.15 13.33
CA MET A 189 -12.46 -8.21 13.56
C MET A 189 -11.92 -7.11 14.47
N ASN A 190 -11.43 -7.46 15.67
CA ASN A 190 -10.98 -6.53 16.73
C ASN A 190 -9.78 -5.60 16.38
N LEU A 191 -9.09 -5.82 15.26
CA LEU A 191 -7.84 -5.15 14.92
C LEU A 191 -7.73 -4.77 13.43
N SER A 192 -8.56 -3.84 12.99
CA SER A 192 -8.47 -3.24 11.66
C SER A 192 -7.23 -2.35 11.53
N ILE A 193 -6.49 -2.47 10.41
CA ILE A 193 -5.30 -1.64 10.12
C ILE A 193 -5.65 -0.14 10.12
N LEU A 194 -6.93 0.18 9.93
CA LEU A 194 -7.42 1.54 9.80
C LEU A 194 -7.37 2.33 11.13
N GLU A 195 -7.44 1.65 12.27
CA GLU A 195 -7.20 2.25 13.60
C GLU A 195 -5.75 2.72 13.74
N PHE A 196 -4.80 1.83 13.45
CA PHE A 196 -3.36 2.14 13.44
C PHE A 196 -3.06 3.29 12.47
N TYR A 197 -3.72 3.33 11.32
CA TYR A 197 -3.61 4.44 10.36
C TYR A 197 -4.00 5.80 10.92
N ALA A 198 -5.03 5.88 11.77
CA ALA A 198 -5.39 7.13 12.43
C ALA A 198 -4.25 7.60 13.35
N VAL A 199 -3.73 6.70 14.19
CA VAL A 199 -2.59 6.96 15.10
C VAL A 199 -1.35 7.38 14.30
N TRP A 200 -1.01 6.69 13.22
CA TRP A 200 0.14 6.99 12.37
C TRP A 200 0.05 8.35 11.66
N LEU A 201 -1.15 8.76 11.22
CA LEU A 201 -1.36 10.10 10.68
C LEU A 201 -1.15 11.17 11.75
N LEU A 202 -1.54 10.94 13.01
CA LEU A 202 -1.29 11.86 14.12
C LEU A 202 0.20 11.92 14.48
N LEU A 203 0.89 10.78 14.59
CA LEU A 203 2.33 10.70 14.85
C LEU A 203 3.17 11.46 13.79
N LEU A 204 2.71 11.50 12.54
CA LEU A 204 3.40 12.25 11.48
C LEU A 204 3.23 13.78 11.56
N ILE A 205 2.16 14.31 12.18
CA ILE A 205 1.86 15.76 12.24
C ILE A 205 2.99 16.62 12.82
N PRO A 206 3.67 16.28 13.94
CA PRO A 206 4.83 17.03 14.39
C PRO A 206 5.99 16.94 13.39
N LEU A 207 6.23 15.75 12.84
CA LEU A 207 7.41 15.39 12.04
C LEU A 207 7.43 15.99 10.62
N VAL A 208 6.30 16.53 10.14
CA VAL A 208 6.19 17.17 8.81
C VAL A 208 7.21 18.29 8.55
N ARG A 209 7.79 18.91 9.59
CA ARG A 209 8.83 19.95 9.45
C ARG A 209 10.27 19.43 9.35
N LEU A 210 10.54 18.16 9.69
CA LEU A 210 11.92 17.63 9.69
C LEU A 210 12.51 17.58 8.27
N ARG A 211 13.83 17.79 8.16
CA ARG A 211 14.56 17.72 6.88
C ARG A 211 14.62 16.27 6.36
N PRO A 212 14.65 16.04 5.02
CA PRO A 212 14.69 14.69 4.46
C PRO A 212 15.83 13.81 5.01
N GLY A 213 17.03 14.39 5.20
CA GLY A 213 18.17 13.67 5.79
C GLY A 213 17.92 13.23 7.24
N THR A 214 17.32 14.09 8.08
CA THR A 214 16.92 13.75 9.45
C THR A 214 15.89 12.62 9.49
N LEU A 215 14.93 12.63 8.56
CA LEU A 215 13.91 11.59 8.44
C LEU A 215 14.50 10.24 7.99
N LEU A 216 15.46 10.25 7.05
CA LEU A 216 16.16 9.04 6.62
C LEU A 216 17.09 8.49 7.71
N ALA A 217 17.82 9.35 8.43
CA ALA A 217 18.65 8.94 9.56
C ALA A 217 17.79 8.32 10.68
N ALA A 218 16.68 8.97 11.05
CA ALA A 218 15.73 8.44 12.03
C ALA A 218 15.09 7.12 11.56
N ALA A 219 14.73 6.99 10.27
CA ALA A 219 14.22 5.75 9.71
C ALA A 219 15.25 4.60 9.77
N GLY A 220 16.53 4.89 9.49
CA GLY A 220 17.61 3.90 9.59
C GLY A 220 17.87 3.44 11.03
N VAL A 221 18.02 4.40 11.96
CA VAL A 221 18.25 4.10 13.39
C VAL A 221 17.06 3.34 13.99
N LEU A 222 15.84 3.83 13.81
CA LEU A 222 14.64 3.17 14.34
C LEU A 222 14.34 1.84 13.63
N GLY A 223 14.74 1.69 12.36
CA GLY A 223 14.67 0.43 11.62
C GLY A 223 15.63 -0.65 12.14
N ALA A 224 16.66 -0.30 12.89
CA ALA A 224 17.50 -1.24 13.63
C ALA A 224 17.03 -1.42 15.09
N VAL A 225 16.71 -0.33 15.78
CA VAL A 225 16.38 -0.34 17.22
C VAL A 225 15.00 -0.95 17.52
N LEU A 226 13.97 -0.61 16.75
CA LEU A 226 12.60 -1.06 17.06
C LEU A 226 12.40 -2.57 16.86
N PRO A 227 12.95 -3.23 15.82
CA PRO A 227 12.89 -4.69 15.71
C PRO A 227 13.58 -5.43 16.86
N VAL A 228 14.73 -4.93 17.33
CA VAL A 228 15.41 -5.48 18.53
C VAL A 228 14.54 -5.31 19.77
N PHE A 229 13.92 -4.14 19.97
CA PHE A 229 12.96 -3.92 21.06
C PHE A 229 11.78 -4.90 20.99
N CYS A 230 11.14 -5.08 19.82
CA CYS A 230 10.04 -6.02 19.63
C CYS A 230 10.46 -7.47 19.92
N PHE A 231 11.67 -7.86 19.51
CA PHE A 231 12.24 -9.17 19.81
C PHE A 231 12.49 -9.36 21.31
N THR A 232 13.06 -8.37 22.00
CA THR A 232 13.30 -8.43 23.44
C THR A 232 12.00 -8.55 24.23
N VAL A 233 10.96 -7.79 23.86
CA VAL A 233 9.64 -7.86 24.50
C VAL A 233 8.97 -9.22 24.26
N LEU A 234 8.99 -9.76 23.03
CA LEU A 234 8.32 -11.03 22.72
C LEU A 234 8.97 -12.25 23.40
N ASN A 235 10.28 -12.20 23.63
CA ASN A 235 11.04 -13.29 24.24
C ASN A 235 11.09 -13.20 25.77
N TYR A 236 11.49 -12.05 26.30
CA TYR A 236 11.80 -11.87 27.72
C TYR A 236 10.76 -11.00 28.45
N GLY A 237 10.10 -10.10 27.74
CA GLY A 237 9.09 -9.19 28.28
C GLY A 237 7.66 -9.74 28.27
N ARG A 238 7.45 -11.06 28.21
CA ARG A 238 6.13 -11.67 27.94
C ARG A 238 5.01 -11.23 28.89
N THR A 239 5.34 -11.01 30.15
CA THR A 239 4.42 -10.57 31.24
C THR A 239 4.33 -9.05 31.38
N TRP A 240 5.10 -8.27 30.61
CA TRP A 240 5.00 -6.82 30.60
C TRP A 240 3.72 -6.40 29.87
N ALA A 241 3.08 -5.30 30.28
CA ALA A 241 1.85 -4.83 29.63
C ALA A 241 2.01 -4.64 28.11
N ILE A 242 3.18 -4.16 27.67
CA ILE A 242 3.51 -3.86 26.27
C ILE A 242 3.67 -5.11 25.36
N SER A 243 3.56 -6.32 25.91
CA SER A 243 3.71 -7.58 25.19
C SER A 243 2.42 -7.99 24.47
N PRO A 244 2.44 -8.29 23.16
CA PRO A 244 1.30 -8.88 22.45
C PRO A 244 0.86 -10.25 22.99
N MET A 245 1.69 -10.91 23.80
CA MET A 245 1.36 -12.18 24.46
C MET A 245 0.70 -11.99 25.84
N ASN A 246 0.48 -10.75 26.28
CA ASN A 246 -0.05 -10.44 27.60
C ASN A 246 -1.52 -10.03 27.58
N SER A 247 -2.42 -11.00 27.62
CA SER A 247 -3.87 -10.79 27.72
C SER A 247 -4.37 -10.58 29.17
N ALA A 248 -3.56 -10.01 30.07
CA ALA A 248 -3.93 -9.81 31.48
C ALA A 248 -4.90 -8.65 31.74
N GLY A 249 -5.30 -7.91 30.70
CA GLY A 249 -6.48 -7.04 30.73
C GLY A 249 -7.63 -7.69 29.98
N ALA A 250 -8.88 -7.37 30.36
CA ALA A 250 -10.03 -7.71 29.54
C ALA A 250 -9.88 -7.15 28.11
N ASP A 251 -10.40 -7.85 27.11
CA ASP A 251 -10.40 -7.35 25.73
C ASP A 251 -11.04 -5.95 25.70
N PRO A 252 -10.32 -4.91 25.25
CA PRO A 252 -10.85 -3.55 25.26
C PRO A 252 -12.07 -3.46 24.35
N ALA A 253 -13.04 -2.60 24.69
CA ALA A 253 -14.24 -2.41 23.89
C ALA A 253 -13.93 -2.27 22.39
N PHE A 254 -14.82 -2.84 21.58
CA PHE A 254 -14.63 -3.01 20.15
C PHE A 254 -15.67 -2.23 19.33
N GLY A 255 -15.28 -1.78 18.14
CA GLY A 255 -16.16 -1.06 17.23
C GLY A 255 -16.80 0.16 17.88
N LEU A 256 -18.10 0.33 17.71
CA LEU A 256 -18.83 1.47 18.29
C LEU A 256 -18.89 1.45 19.82
N ALA A 257 -18.65 0.32 20.48
CA ALA A 257 -18.61 0.24 21.94
C ALA A 257 -17.46 1.06 22.55
N VAL A 258 -16.37 1.30 21.81
CA VAL A 258 -15.27 2.20 22.23
C VAL A 258 -15.79 3.59 22.58
N LEU A 259 -16.78 4.10 21.85
CA LEU A 259 -17.31 5.46 22.05
C LEU A 259 -18.10 5.61 23.36
N VAL A 260 -18.56 4.51 23.94
CA VAL A 260 -19.40 4.47 25.16
C VAL A 260 -18.58 4.02 26.39
N ASN A 261 -17.39 3.44 26.18
CA ASN A 261 -16.52 2.90 27.22
C ASN A 261 -15.21 3.70 27.34
N PRO A 262 -15.24 4.91 27.93
CA PRO A 262 -14.06 5.77 28.05
C PRO A 262 -12.94 5.16 28.91
N GLN A 263 -13.26 4.22 29.80
CA GLN A 263 -12.26 3.50 30.61
C GLN A 263 -11.30 2.66 29.74
N ASP A 264 -11.76 2.16 28.59
CA ASP A 264 -10.97 1.30 27.71
C ASP A 264 -10.05 2.11 26.77
N TRP A 265 -10.20 3.44 26.69
CA TRP A 265 -9.44 4.28 25.75
C TRP A 265 -7.94 4.21 25.98
N LEU A 266 -7.49 4.10 27.23
CA LEU A 266 -6.07 3.96 27.55
C LEU A 266 -5.54 2.58 27.13
N ALA A 267 -6.31 1.51 27.36
CA ALA A 267 -5.97 0.16 26.92
C ALA A 267 -5.93 0.06 25.39
N LYS A 268 -6.91 0.65 24.69
CA LYS A 268 -6.97 0.71 23.23
C LYS A 268 -5.83 1.55 22.63
N LEU A 269 -5.50 2.70 23.22
CA LEU A 269 -4.34 3.51 22.79
C LEU A 269 -3.02 2.74 22.98
N HIS A 270 -2.87 2.03 24.09
CA HIS A 270 -1.71 1.19 24.39
C HIS A 270 -1.59 -0.02 23.45
N GLN A 271 -2.71 -0.67 23.12
CA GLN A 271 -2.82 -1.70 22.07
C GLN A 271 -2.36 -1.13 20.71
N LEU A 272 -2.87 0.04 20.31
CA LEU A 272 -2.52 0.64 19.02
C LEU A 272 -1.07 1.17 18.96
N LEU A 273 -0.49 1.61 20.08
CA LEU A 273 0.89 2.12 20.13
C LEU A 273 1.96 1.04 20.29
N LEU A 274 1.69 -0.04 21.04
CA LEU A 274 2.71 -1.04 21.40
C LEU A 274 2.20 -2.48 21.29
N GLY A 275 1.10 -2.83 21.98
CA GLY A 275 0.69 -4.22 22.20
C GLY A 275 0.08 -4.96 21.00
N GLY A 276 -0.45 -4.24 19.99
CA GLY A 276 -1.20 -4.79 18.86
C GLY A 276 -0.33 -5.46 17.79
N GLY A 277 0.46 -6.46 18.17
CA GLY A 277 1.40 -7.16 17.28
C GLY A 277 2.57 -6.27 16.81
N PHE A 278 2.96 -5.27 17.61
CA PHE A 278 4.03 -4.30 17.29
C PHE A 278 3.88 -3.55 15.95
N GLN A 279 2.66 -3.42 15.42
CA GLN A 279 2.41 -2.76 14.14
C GLN A 279 2.92 -1.30 14.11
N THR A 280 2.72 -0.52 15.18
CA THR A 280 3.20 0.87 15.26
C THR A 280 4.73 0.98 15.34
N PRO A 281 5.45 0.25 16.22
CA PRO A 281 6.91 0.18 16.19
C PRO A 281 7.48 -0.17 14.81
N TYR A 282 6.92 -1.17 14.13
CA TYR A 282 7.34 -1.54 12.79
C TYR A 282 7.00 -0.47 11.73
N ALA A 283 5.87 0.21 11.86
CA ALA A 283 5.44 1.22 10.91
C ALA A 283 6.26 2.51 10.95
N ILE A 284 6.75 2.94 12.13
CA ILE A 284 7.50 4.20 12.29
C ILE A 284 8.64 4.39 11.26
N PRO A 285 9.61 3.46 11.11
CA PRO A 285 10.69 3.63 10.12
C PRO A 285 10.17 3.70 8.67
N LEU A 286 9.12 2.94 8.32
CA LEU A 286 8.48 2.99 7.00
C LEU A 286 7.76 4.32 6.75
N LEU A 287 7.06 4.85 7.76
CA LEU A 287 6.38 6.15 7.70
C LEU A 287 7.40 7.29 7.51
N LEU A 288 8.53 7.25 8.23
CA LEU A 288 9.62 8.22 8.15
C LEU A 288 10.33 8.17 6.80
N ALA A 289 10.68 6.97 6.32
CA ALA A 289 11.26 6.77 4.99
C ALA A 289 10.30 7.29 3.90
N GLY A 290 9.01 6.97 4.00
CA GLY A 290 7.98 7.48 3.09
C GLY A 290 7.86 9.01 3.12
N LEU A 291 7.88 9.62 4.32
CA LEU A 291 7.84 11.07 4.49
C LEU A 291 9.08 11.77 3.92
N ALA A 292 10.23 11.08 3.86
CA ALA A 292 11.41 11.58 3.17
C ALA A 292 11.30 11.42 1.63
N ILE A 293 10.91 10.23 1.16
CA ILE A 293 10.78 9.90 -0.27
C ILE A 293 9.77 10.81 -0.97
N GLY A 294 8.64 11.13 -0.32
CA GLY A 294 7.62 12.04 -0.85
C GLY A 294 8.06 13.52 -0.94
N ARG A 295 9.26 13.87 -0.46
CA ARG A 295 9.90 15.19 -0.64
C ARG A 295 10.93 15.21 -1.77
N LEU A 296 11.24 14.07 -2.37
CA LEU A 296 12.07 14.03 -3.58
C LEU A 296 11.23 14.50 -4.78
N ASP A 297 11.85 15.11 -5.80
CA ASP A 297 11.13 15.40 -7.03
C ASP A 297 10.85 14.12 -7.82
N LEU A 298 9.68 13.52 -7.56
CA LEU A 298 9.20 12.34 -8.27
C LEU A 298 8.89 12.61 -9.76
N ARG A 299 8.98 13.86 -10.26
CA ARG A 299 8.92 14.14 -11.71
C ARG A 299 10.24 13.84 -12.39
N SER A 300 11.38 14.20 -11.79
CA SER A 300 12.71 13.96 -12.33
C SER A 300 12.99 12.48 -12.59
N ARG A 301 13.29 12.15 -13.85
CA ARG A 301 13.71 10.79 -14.25
C ARG A 301 15.02 10.37 -13.56
N ALA A 302 15.92 11.31 -13.29
CA ALA A 302 17.17 11.04 -12.56
C ALA A 302 16.90 10.67 -11.09
N VAL A 303 15.91 11.29 -10.44
CA VAL A 303 15.46 10.89 -9.10
C VAL A 303 14.89 9.48 -9.13
N ARG A 304 14.01 9.16 -10.09
CA ARG A 304 13.45 7.80 -10.21
C ARG A 304 14.50 6.73 -10.51
N ALA A 305 15.50 7.03 -11.34
CA ALA A 305 16.62 6.12 -11.60
C ALA A 305 17.44 5.86 -10.32
N LYS A 306 17.74 6.90 -9.55
CA LYS A 306 18.40 6.76 -8.22
C LYS A 306 17.52 5.99 -7.23
N MET A 307 16.21 6.24 -7.18
CA MET A 307 15.27 5.46 -6.37
C MET A 307 15.29 3.97 -6.74
N ALA A 308 15.29 3.64 -8.03
CA ALA A 308 15.35 2.25 -8.48
C ALA A 308 16.69 1.58 -8.12
N GLY A 309 17.81 2.26 -8.32
CA GLY A 309 19.15 1.76 -7.95
C GLY A 309 19.30 1.53 -6.45
N CYS A 310 18.95 2.52 -5.62
CA CYS A 310 18.92 2.36 -4.16
C CYS A 310 17.92 1.29 -3.71
N GLY A 311 16.78 1.17 -4.40
CA GLY A 311 15.77 0.16 -4.11
C GLY A 311 16.26 -1.26 -4.36
N ALA A 312 16.91 -1.50 -5.50
CA ALA A 312 17.56 -2.77 -5.82
C ALA A 312 18.67 -3.11 -4.81
N LEU A 313 19.49 -2.14 -4.42
CA LEU A 313 20.54 -2.33 -3.42
C LEU A 313 19.96 -2.71 -2.04
N LEU A 314 18.91 -2.02 -1.58
CA LEU A 314 18.25 -2.33 -0.31
C LEU A 314 17.62 -3.74 -0.30
N VAL A 315 16.98 -4.13 -1.41
CA VAL A 315 16.44 -5.50 -1.59
C VAL A 315 17.56 -6.54 -1.55
N ALA A 316 18.64 -6.34 -2.31
CA ALA A 316 19.75 -7.28 -2.39
C ALA A 316 20.49 -7.43 -1.04
N VAL A 317 20.77 -6.32 -0.34
CA VAL A 317 21.42 -6.34 0.98
C VAL A 317 20.53 -7.00 2.03
N ALA A 318 19.24 -6.65 2.08
CA ALA A 318 18.32 -7.25 3.05
C ALA A 318 18.08 -8.75 2.82
N TRP A 319 18.04 -9.18 1.55
CA TRP A 319 18.01 -10.61 1.20
C TRP A 319 19.30 -11.32 1.61
N LEU A 320 20.46 -10.73 1.30
CA LEU A 320 21.77 -11.30 1.64
C LEU A 320 21.95 -11.45 3.16
N VAL A 321 21.56 -10.44 3.95
CA VAL A 321 21.57 -10.51 5.42
C VAL A 321 20.69 -11.66 5.92
N SER A 322 19.49 -11.83 5.36
CA SER A 322 18.61 -12.96 5.71
C SER A 322 19.15 -14.31 5.29
N TRP A 323 19.84 -14.40 4.15
CA TRP A 323 20.45 -15.64 3.69
C TRP A 323 21.65 -16.03 4.58
N VAL A 324 22.52 -15.06 4.92
CA VAL A 324 23.62 -15.25 5.87
C VAL A 324 23.09 -15.66 7.26
N ALA A 325 21.98 -15.07 7.71
CA ALA A 325 21.35 -15.42 8.98
C ALA A 325 20.79 -16.86 8.98
N LEU A 326 20.02 -17.23 7.95
CA LEU A 326 19.40 -18.55 7.85
C LEU A 326 20.42 -19.67 7.75
N VAL A 327 21.39 -19.55 6.83
CA VAL A 327 22.29 -20.65 6.44
C VAL A 327 23.64 -20.58 7.21
N PRO A 328 24.61 -19.68 6.90
CA PRO A 328 25.86 -19.57 7.68
C PRO A 328 25.73 -19.41 9.19
N LEU A 329 24.73 -18.67 9.69
CA LEU A 329 24.52 -18.46 11.14
C LEU A 329 23.48 -19.44 11.74
N GLY A 330 23.02 -20.43 10.98
CA GLY A 330 22.17 -21.52 11.47
C GLY A 330 20.79 -21.12 12.00
N ALA A 331 20.27 -19.93 11.68
CA ALA A 331 18.95 -19.51 12.17
C ALA A 331 17.82 -20.43 11.70
N GLU A 332 17.96 -21.06 10.54
CA GLU A 332 17.01 -22.06 10.03
C GLU A 332 16.93 -23.29 10.95
N GLN A 333 18.08 -23.82 11.38
CA GLN A 333 18.17 -24.97 12.28
C GLN A 333 17.65 -24.60 13.68
N ALA A 334 18.11 -23.47 14.23
CA ALA A 334 17.69 -23.01 15.55
C ALA A 334 16.18 -22.69 15.62
N LEU A 335 15.57 -22.19 14.53
CA LEU A 335 14.13 -21.97 14.45
C LEU A 335 13.37 -23.31 14.31
N ALA A 336 13.88 -24.25 13.51
CA ALA A 336 13.28 -25.58 13.37
C ALA A 336 13.32 -26.36 14.68
N ASP A 337 14.40 -26.28 15.46
CA ASP A 337 14.52 -26.97 16.75
C ASP A 337 13.66 -26.31 17.84
N MET A 338 13.53 -24.98 17.84
CA MET A 338 12.53 -24.26 18.64
C MET A 338 11.09 -24.71 18.29
N MET A 339 10.78 -24.95 17.02
CA MET A 339 9.45 -25.46 16.62
C MET A 339 9.23 -26.93 17.00
N LYS A 340 10.29 -27.74 17.09
CA LYS A 340 10.23 -29.14 17.57
C LYS A 340 10.15 -29.25 19.09
N SER A 341 10.54 -28.22 19.86
CA SER A 341 10.62 -28.27 21.33
C SER A 341 9.23 -28.21 22.00
N ALA A 342 8.49 -29.32 21.92
CA ALA A 342 7.17 -29.46 22.54
C ALA A 342 7.22 -29.17 24.05
N GLY A 343 6.47 -28.15 24.48
CA GLY A 343 6.43 -27.70 25.90
C GLY A 343 7.59 -26.81 26.34
N GLY A 344 8.57 -26.53 25.47
CA GLY A 344 9.65 -25.60 25.77
C GLY A 344 9.21 -24.13 25.77
N PRO A 345 9.93 -23.22 26.45
CA PRO A 345 9.74 -21.79 26.26
C PRO A 345 10.03 -21.43 24.81
N MET A 346 9.00 -21.01 24.05
CA MET A 346 9.09 -20.66 22.62
C MET A 346 9.87 -19.36 22.39
N VAL A 347 11.15 -19.34 22.75
CA VAL A 347 12.07 -18.20 22.65
C VAL A 347 12.73 -18.23 21.28
N GLN A 348 12.53 -17.17 20.51
CA GLN A 348 13.12 -16.99 19.20
C GLN A 348 14.65 -16.87 19.32
N PRO A 349 15.45 -17.58 18.50
CA PRO A 349 16.91 -17.44 18.51
C PRO A 349 17.29 -16.02 18.06
N TRP A 350 18.35 -15.45 18.64
CA TRP A 350 18.77 -14.06 18.35
C TRP A 350 19.05 -13.80 16.87
N THR A 351 19.47 -14.83 16.13
CA THR A 351 19.71 -14.78 14.68
C THR A 351 18.43 -14.56 13.86
N SER A 352 17.24 -14.85 14.41
CA SER A 352 15.96 -14.61 13.70
C SER A 352 15.66 -13.12 13.47
N VAL A 353 16.24 -12.23 14.29
CA VAL A 353 16.19 -10.76 14.09
C VAL A 353 16.79 -10.34 12.75
N LEU A 354 17.70 -11.15 12.20
CA LEU A 354 18.38 -10.90 10.93
C LEU A 354 17.74 -11.66 9.74
N THR A 355 16.64 -12.41 9.94
CA THR A 355 15.94 -13.11 8.85
C THR A 355 14.76 -12.28 8.31
N LEU A 356 14.20 -12.70 7.16
CA LEU A 356 12.99 -12.14 6.55
C LEU A 356 11.79 -13.09 6.74
N PRO A 357 11.15 -13.12 7.93
CA PRO A 357 10.09 -14.08 8.22
C PRO A 357 8.85 -13.87 7.33
N PRO A 358 8.09 -14.95 7.01
CA PRO A 358 6.91 -14.87 6.15
C PRO A 358 5.64 -14.34 6.85
N HIS A 359 5.52 -14.41 8.18
CA HIS A 359 4.28 -14.04 8.90
C HIS A 359 4.48 -12.89 9.91
N GLN A 360 3.58 -12.74 10.90
CA GLN A 360 3.46 -11.54 11.77
C GLN A 360 4.74 -11.14 12.52
N LEU A 361 5.74 -12.04 12.60
CA LEU A 361 7.09 -11.77 13.09
C LEU A 361 7.88 -10.73 12.26
N TYR A 362 7.34 -10.20 11.15
CA TYR A 362 7.95 -9.13 10.36
C TYR A 362 8.38 -7.92 11.19
N ALA A 363 7.69 -7.64 12.31
CA ALA A 363 8.02 -6.54 13.22
C ALA A 363 9.33 -6.75 14.02
N LEU A 364 9.83 -7.99 14.11
CA LEU A 364 11.07 -8.36 14.80
C LEU A 364 12.29 -8.40 13.85
N SER A 365 12.08 -8.19 12.55
CA SER A 365 13.12 -8.29 11.53
C SER A 365 13.75 -6.94 11.21
N ILE A 366 15.06 -6.82 11.45
CA ILE A 366 15.88 -5.68 10.99
C ILE A 366 15.87 -5.54 9.46
N PRO A 367 16.11 -6.60 8.64
CA PRO A 367 16.14 -6.43 7.18
C PRO A 367 14.77 -6.16 6.54
N MET A 368 13.64 -6.46 7.20
CA MET A 368 12.32 -6.31 6.59
C MET A 368 11.96 -4.85 6.25
N ALA A 369 12.22 -3.89 7.14
CA ALA A 369 11.92 -2.49 6.84
C ALA A 369 12.77 -1.94 5.67
N PRO A 370 14.11 -2.12 5.63
CA PRO A 370 14.95 -1.84 4.45
C PRO A 370 14.47 -2.53 3.17
N MET A 371 14.15 -3.83 3.22
CA MET A 371 13.59 -4.61 2.10
C MET A 371 12.31 -3.96 1.57
N MET A 372 11.40 -3.55 2.44
CA MET A 372 10.11 -2.96 2.06
C MET A 372 10.21 -1.50 1.58
N VAL A 373 11.16 -0.71 2.10
CA VAL A 373 11.57 0.55 1.46
C VAL A 373 12.09 0.27 0.05
N GLY A 374 12.94 -0.75 -0.12
CA GLY A 374 13.53 -1.10 -1.42
C GLY A 374 12.50 -1.52 -2.47
N VAL A 375 11.61 -2.45 -2.13
CA VAL A 375 10.49 -2.88 -2.99
C VAL A 375 9.55 -1.70 -3.30
N GLY A 376 9.24 -0.86 -2.31
CA GLY A 376 8.41 0.33 -2.50
C GLY A 376 9.05 1.38 -3.43
N LEU A 377 10.36 1.59 -3.35
CA LEU A 377 11.11 2.45 -4.26
C LEU A 377 11.10 1.91 -5.70
N LEU A 378 11.36 0.61 -5.88
CA LEU A 378 11.33 -0.06 -7.18
C LEU A 378 9.95 0.02 -7.83
N LEU A 379 8.88 -0.34 -7.11
CA LEU A 379 7.50 -0.28 -7.59
C LEU A 379 7.09 1.15 -7.95
N LEU A 380 7.40 2.13 -7.09
CA LEU A 380 7.03 3.53 -7.34
C LEU A 380 7.80 4.12 -8.53
N ALA A 381 9.11 3.91 -8.61
CA ALA A 381 9.92 4.37 -9.74
C ALA A 381 9.51 3.69 -11.06
N GLY A 382 9.23 2.39 -11.02
CA GLY A 382 8.73 1.59 -12.14
C GLY A 382 7.37 2.09 -12.64
N PHE A 383 6.34 2.11 -11.79
CA PHE A 383 5.00 2.57 -12.17
C PHE A 383 4.99 4.04 -12.63
N LEU A 384 5.71 4.96 -11.96
CA LEU A 384 5.80 6.35 -12.41
C LEU A 384 6.41 6.47 -13.81
N THR A 385 7.33 5.59 -14.18
CA THR A 385 8.02 5.61 -15.49
C THR A 385 7.23 4.89 -16.58
N LEU A 386 6.60 3.75 -16.28
CA LEU A 386 5.68 3.06 -17.19
C LEU A 386 4.49 3.96 -17.55
N LEU A 387 3.89 4.61 -16.55
CA LEU A 387 2.70 5.46 -16.70
C LEU A 387 3.00 6.83 -17.35
N GLU A 388 4.23 7.11 -17.81
CA GLU A 388 4.46 8.19 -18.79
C GLU A 388 3.90 7.84 -20.17
N ARG A 389 3.77 6.54 -20.50
CA ARG A 389 3.33 6.08 -21.83
C ARG A 389 1.80 5.91 -21.89
N PRO A 390 1.09 6.53 -22.86
CA PRO A 390 -0.38 6.40 -23.00
C PRO A 390 -0.93 4.99 -23.28
N GLY A 391 -0.07 4.02 -23.61
CA GLY A 391 -0.44 2.59 -23.65
C GLY A 391 -0.61 2.02 -22.24
N TRP A 392 0.42 2.13 -21.41
CA TRP A 392 0.39 1.67 -20.01
C TRP A 392 -0.65 2.40 -19.16
N GLN A 393 -0.91 3.69 -19.41
CA GLN A 393 -2.01 4.42 -18.76
C GLN A 393 -3.40 3.79 -19.02
N ARG A 394 -3.61 3.17 -20.18
CA ARG A 394 -4.85 2.46 -20.52
C ARG A 394 -4.85 1.04 -19.95
N ALA A 395 -3.77 0.29 -20.14
CA ALA A 395 -3.64 -1.08 -19.62
C ALA A 395 -3.76 -1.15 -18.08
N LEU A 396 -3.16 -0.19 -17.36
CA LEU A 396 -3.20 -0.11 -15.90
C LEU A 396 -4.35 0.80 -15.39
N LEU A 397 -5.34 1.14 -16.24
CA LEU A 397 -6.51 1.91 -15.80
C LEU A 397 -7.34 1.18 -14.71
N PRO A 398 -7.59 -0.15 -14.77
CA PRO A 398 -8.26 -0.88 -13.70
C PRO A 398 -7.53 -0.78 -12.36
N LEU A 399 -6.21 -1.01 -12.37
CA LEU A 399 -5.36 -0.99 -11.19
C LEU A 399 -5.26 0.43 -10.58
N THR A 400 -4.97 1.44 -11.40
CA THR A 400 -4.91 2.85 -10.94
C THR A 400 -6.28 3.43 -10.57
N ALA A 401 -7.37 2.80 -11.02
CA ALA A 401 -8.70 3.09 -10.49
C ALA A 401 -8.86 2.51 -9.08
N ALA A 402 -8.64 1.21 -8.89
CA ALA A 402 -8.79 0.53 -7.59
C ALA A 402 -7.95 1.19 -6.49
N GLY A 403 -6.69 1.54 -6.77
CA GLY A 403 -5.82 2.24 -5.81
C GLY A 403 -6.26 3.65 -5.39
N SER A 404 -7.23 4.25 -6.11
CA SER A 404 -7.88 5.52 -5.75
C SER A 404 -9.27 5.36 -5.11
N LEU A 405 -9.72 4.11 -4.98
CA LEU A 405 -10.82 3.65 -4.12
C LEU A 405 -10.23 2.80 -2.98
N SER A 406 -9.02 3.14 -2.51
CA SER A 406 -8.21 2.32 -1.60
C SER A 406 -8.84 2.10 -0.22
N LEU A 407 -9.42 3.14 0.38
CA LEU A 407 -10.16 3.05 1.63
C LEU A 407 -11.51 2.34 1.43
N THR A 408 -12.18 2.60 0.30
CA THR A 408 -13.43 1.91 -0.05
C THR A 408 -13.23 0.40 -0.19
N TRP A 409 -12.20 -0.06 -0.93
CA TRP A 409 -11.92 -1.49 -1.06
C TRP A 409 -11.39 -2.12 0.21
N TYR A 410 -10.59 -1.40 1.00
CA TYR A 410 -10.18 -1.89 2.32
C TYR A 410 -11.40 -2.11 3.24
N ALA A 411 -12.33 -1.16 3.34
CA ALA A 411 -13.55 -1.34 4.13
C ALA A 411 -14.44 -2.47 3.57
N ALA A 412 -14.62 -2.51 2.24
CA ALA A 412 -15.51 -3.47 1.59
C ALA A 412 -15.04 -4.93 1.74
N HIS A 413 -13.74 -5.22 1.64
CA HIS A 413 -13.28 -6.61 1.65
C HIS A 413 -13.50 -7.30 3.01
N GLN A 414 -13.29 -6.59 4.13
CA GLN A 414 -13.54 -7.10 5.47
C GLN A 414 -15.02 -7.49 5.66
N VAL A 415 -15.92 -6.61 5.20
CA VAL A 415 -17.37 -6.85 5.30
C VAL A 415 -17.84 -7.93 4.31
N VAL A 416 -17.23 -8.04 3.12
CA VAL A 416 -17.56 -9.11 2.17
C VAL A 416 -17.14 -10.48 2.70
N ILE A 417 -15.96 -10.61 3.32
CA ILE A 417 -15.52 -11.88 3.92
C ILE A 417 -16.51 -12.29 5.02
N GLU A 418 -16.71 -11.44 6.04
CA GLU A 418 -17.64 -11.71 7.15
C GLU A 418 -19.05 -12.09 6.67
N ARG A 419 -19.60 -11.36 5.68
CA ARG A 419 -21.01 -11.51 5.29
C ARG A 419 -21.27 -12.53 4.18
N THR A 420 -20.25 -13.09 3.53
CA THR A 420 -20.44 -14.00 2.39
C THR A 420 -19.55 -15.24 2.37
N ALA A 421 -18.45 -15.27 3.13
CA ALA A 421 -17.49 -16.37 3.08
C ALA A 421 -17.80 -17.51 4.06
N GLY A 422 -18.54 -17.23 5.14
CA GLY A 422 -18.73 -18.16 6.26
C GLY A 422 -17.46 -18.31 7.10
N ASP A 423 -17.37 -19.39 7.87
CA ASP A 423 -16.15 -19.73 8.61
C ASP A 423 -15.03 -20.20 7.64
N PRO A 424 -13.76 -19.84 7.89
CA PRO A 424 -12.63 -20.33 7.10
C PRO A 424 -12.43 -21.85 7.28
N PRO A 425 -11.80 -22.57 6.32
CA PRO A 425 -10.97 -22.05 5.23
C PRO A 425 -11.73 -21.61 3.97
N TYR A 426 -11.11 -20.74 3.17
CA TYR A 426 -11.70 -20.17 1.96
C TYR A 426 -11.02 -20.65 0.66
N ALA A 427 -11.74 -20.51 -0.45
CA ALA A 427 -11.27 -20.85 -1.79
C ALA A 427 -10.69 -19.63 -2.55
N PHE A 428 -9.76 -19.88 -3.47
CA PHE A 428 -9.18 -18.84 -4.34
C PHE A 428 -10.22 -18.16 -5.23
N THR A 429 -11.31 -18.84 -5.57
CA THR A 429 -12.49 -18.27 -6.25
C THR A 429 -13.06 -17.04 -5.53
N LEU A 430 -13.07 -17.00 -4.19
CA LEU A 430 -13.50 -15.84 -3.41
C LEU A 430 -12.56 -14.65 -3.65
N PHE A 431 -11.25 -14.84 -3.45
CA PHE A 431 -10.23 -13.83 -3.70
C PHE A 431 -10.28 -13.32 -5.16
N ALA A 432 -10.36 -14.24 -6.13
CA ALA A 432 -10.42 -13.91 -7.55
C ALA A 432 -11.69 -13.12 -7.91
N GLY A 433 -12.85 -13.52 -7.37
CA GLY A 433 -14.11 -12.79 -7.55
C GLY A 433 -14.04 -11.37 -6.99
N MET A 434 -13.55 -11.21 -5.76
CA MET A 434 -13.34 -9.91 -5.12
C MET A 434 -12.35 -9.03 -5.91
N LEU A 435 -11.25 -9.61 -6.40
CA LEU A 435 -10.23 -8.91 -7.19
C LEU A 435 -10.78 -8.45 -8.55
N VAL A 436 -11.45 -9.35 -9.29
CA VAL A 436 -12.06 -9.04 -10.59
C VAL A 436 -13.14 -7.98 -10.42
N PHE A 437 -14.01 -8.12 -9.42
CA PHE A 437 -15.03 -7.11 -9.11
C PHE A 437 -14.38 -5.75 -8.79
N ALA A 438 -13.33 -5.71 -7.96
CA ALA A 438 -12.64 -4.47 -7.64
C ALA A 438 -11.99 -3.80 -8.86
N LEU A 439 -11.35 -4.58 -9.74
CA LEU A 439 -10.70 -4.08 -10.95
C LEU A 439 -11.71 -3.64 -12.03
N VAL A 440 -12.87 -4.29 -12.16
CA VAL A 440 -13.92 -3.92 -13.13
C VAL A 440 -14.79 -2.76 -12.62
N PHE A 441 -15.20 -2.79 -11.36
CA PHE A 441 -16.06 -1.75 -10.78
C PHE A 441 -15.36 -0.39 -10.65
N SER A 442 -14.08 -0.37 -10.26
CA SER A 442 -13.33 0.88 -10.04
C SER A 442 -13.28 1.84 -11.25
N PRO A 443 -12.93 1.40 -12.48
CA PRO A 443 -12.96 2.27 -13.66
C PRO A 443 -14.38 2.63 -14.12
N LEU A 444 -15.39 1.79 -13.83
CA LEU A 444 -16.80 2.12 -14.07
C LEU A 444 -17.28 3.22 -13.11
N TRP A 445 -17.09 3.03 -11.80
CA TRP A 445 -17.42 4.01 -10.75
C TRP A 445 -16.83 5.40 -11.05
N ARG A 446 -15.57 5.43 -11.51
CA ARG A 446 -14.84 6.65 -11.88
C ARG A 446 -15.43 7.41 -13.07
N ARG A 447 -16.42 6.88 -13.79
CA ARG A 447 -17.22 7.61 -14.80
C ARG A 447 -18.20 8.59 -14.14
N TRP A 448 -18.77 8.23 -12.99
CA TRP A 448 -19.70 9.08 -12.25
C TRP A 448 -18.99 9.89 -11.14
N ILE A 449 -18.18 9.25 -10.29
CA ILE A 449 -17.57 9.91 -9.12
C ILE A 449 -16.04 9.68 -9.10
N ARG A 450 -15.27 10.78 -9.05
CA ARG A 450 -13.79 10.76 -9.19
C ARG A 450 -13.03 10.17 -7.99
N ARG A 451 -13.74 9.74 -6.94
CA ARG A 451 -13.29 9.18 -5.65
C ARG A 451 -14.25 8.04 -5.28
N GLY A 452 -13.81 7.05 -4.50
CA GLY A 452 -14.75 6.10 -3.89
C GLY A 452 -15.62 6.77 -2.81
N PRO A 453 -16.71 6.12 -2.37
CA PRO A 453 -17.63 6.65 -1.36
C PRO A 453 -16.92 7.13 -0.09
N LEU A 454 -16.02 6.33 0.48
CA LEU A 454 -15.33 6.68 1.73
C LEU A 454 -14.26 7.77 1.51
N GLU A 455 -13.53 7.75 0.40
CA GLU A 455 -12.58 8.81 0.04
C GLU A 455 -13.28 10.14 -0.29
N TRP A 456 -14.53 10.09 -0.74
CA TRP A 456 -15.38 11.27 -0.92
C TRP A 456 -15.86 11.79 0.43
N LEU A 457 -16.37 10.93 1.32
CA LEU A 457 -16.82 11.30 2.67
C LEU A 457 -15.70 11.96 3.49
N VAL A 458 -14.55 11.29 3.62
CA VAL A 458 -13.36 11.81 4.31
C VAL A 458 -12.93 13.16 3.72
N HIS A 459 -12.94 13.28 2.39
CA HIS A 459 -12.57 14.55 1.72
C HIS A 459 -13.57 15.68 2.00
N ARG A 460 -14.88 15.40 1.94
CA ARG A 460 -15.93 16.39 2.23
C ARG A 460 -15.78 16.91 3.65
N VAL A 461 -15.71 16.05 4.66
CA VAL A 461 -15.53 16.46 6.06
C VAL A 461 -14.23 17.26 6.24
N THR A 462 -13.12 16.79 5.67
CA THR A 462 -11.82 17.50 5.73
C THR A 462 -11.88 18.93 5.19
N VAL A 463 -12.62 19.18 4.10
CA VAL A 463 -12.76 20.51 3.50
C VAL A 463 -13.81 21.39 4.20
N MET A 464 -14.88 20.79 4.72
CA MET A 464 -15.92 21.53 5.46
C MET A 464 -15.41 22.02 6.81
N VAL A 465 -14.68 21.17 7.55
CA VAL A 465 -14.09 21.51 8.86
C VAL A 465 -12.86 22.42 8.71
N VAL A 466 -12.01 22.19 7.70
CA VAL A 466 -10.77 22.97 7.50
C VAL A 466 -10.81 23.71 6.17
N ARG A 467 -11.52 24.85 6.16
CA ARG A 467 -11.59 25.81 5.05
C ARG A 467 -10.19 26.34 4.70
N ASP A 468 -9.98 26.75 3.45
CA ASP A 468 -8.71 27.36 3.02
C ASP A 468 -8.68 28.84 3.42
N PRO A 469 -7.58 29.36 4.02
CA PRO A 469 -7.49 30.76 4.43
C PRO A 469 -7.65 31.75 3.26
N ALA A 470 -7.29 31.33 2.03
CA ALA A 470 -7.54 32.13 0.82
C ALA A 470 -9.04 32.36 0.55
N THR A 471 -9.90 31.38 0.81
CA THR A 471 -11.36 31.50 0.64
C THR A 471 -12.07 32.17 1.81
N ALA A 472 -11.40 32.31 2.95
CA ALA A 472 -11.91 33.08 4.09
C ALA A 472 -11.79 34.60 3.84
N ARG A 473 -10.66 35.05 3.28
CA ARG A 473 -10.42 36.49 3.00
C ARG A 473 -11.40 37.08 1.98
N HIS A 474 -11.89 36.29 1.02
CA HIS A 474 -12.92 36.68 0.05
C HIS A 474 -14.38 36.57 0.56
N LYS A 475 -14.58 36.44 1.88
CA LYS A 475 -15.90 36.52 2.54
C LYS A 475 -15.92 37.43 3.77
N GLY A 476 -14.85 38.21 3.98
CA GLY A 476 -14.70 39.22 5.03
C GLY A 476 -14.25 40.57 4.49
N ALA A 477 -14.42 40.76 3.18
CA ALA A 477 -14.26 41.95 2.36
C ALA A 477 -15.28 41.82 1.21
#